data_AF-A0A9D5GZD4-F1
#
_entry.id   AF-A0A9D5GZD4-F1
#
_cell.length_a   1.000
_cell.length_b   1.000
_cell.length_c   1.000
_cell.angle_alpha   90.00
_cell.angle_beta   90.00
_cell.angle_gamma   90.00
#
_symmetry.space_group_name_H-M   'P 1'
#
loop_
_entity.id
_entity.type
_entity.pdbx_description
1 polymer ?
#
loop_
_entity_poly.entity_id
_entity_poly.type
_entity_poly.pdbx_seq_one_letter_code
_entity_poly.pdbx_strand_id
1 'polypeptide(L)'
;SNLKSLLDRNVNSAHYGKRKSDYVQKAISRDALELIWKKMIELGKVGFVFNPYGGKVAEIPADATPFPHRGNLFKIQYSVNWNDPSPTLTLNYLNQAKSLYSFMEPYVSKNPRTAYINYRDLDIGINSFGKNSYEEGKVYGAKYFNKNFDRLVKTKTAVDPGNFFRNEQSIPVLLGKV
;
A
#
# COMPACT_ATOMS: atom_id res chain seq x y z
N SER A 1 14.74 -20.41 -27.95
CA SER A 1 13.47 -20.35 -27.18
C SER A 1 12.31 -20.36 -28.18
N ASN A 2 11.28 -21.20 -28.01
CA ASN A 2 10.13 -21.26 -28.93
C ASN A 2 8.89 -20.57 -28.33
N LEU A 3 7.89 -20.25 -29.15
CA LEU A 3 6.66 -19.57 -28.74
C LEU A 3 5.90 -20.34 -27.64
N LYS A 4 5.92 -21.68 -27.66
CA LYS A 4 5.29 -22.50 -26.62
C LYS A 4 5.95 -22.30 -25.26
N SER A 5 7.26 -22.08 -25.20
CA SER A 5 7.97 -21.76 -23.95
C SER A 5 7.57 -20.42 -23.33
N LEU A 6 7.05 -19.46 -24.11
CA LEU A 6 6.51 -18.19 -23.59
C LEU A 6 5.09 -18.32 -23.04
N LEU A 7 4.35 -19.33 -23.51
CA LEU A 7 2.98 -19.66 -23.12
C LEU A 7 2.92 -20.67 -21.97
N ASP A 8 3.93 -21.53 -21.85
CA ASP A 8 4.14 -22.45 -20.73
C ASP A 8 4.73 -21.71 -19.52
N ARG A 9 3.92 -20.79 -18.97
CA ARG A 9 4.21 -20.24 -17.65
C ARG A 9 3.67 -21.25 -16.63
N ASN A 10 4.54 -22.08 -16.10
CA ASN A 10 4.25 -22.82 -14.88
C ASN A 10 4.27 -21.85 -13.67
N VAL A 11 3.31 -20.91 -13.65
CA VAL A 11 3.15 -19.87 -12.61
C VAL A 11 2.74 -20.46 -11.26
N ASN A 12 2.43 -21.76 -11.22
CA ASN A 12 1.92 -22.47 -10.04
C ASN A 12 3.00 -22.72 -8.96
N SER A 13 4.23 -22.23 -9.13
CA SER A 13 5.22 -22.14 -8.06
C SER A 13 5.13 -20.82 -7.25
N ALA A 14 4.17 -19.95 -7.57
CA ALA A 14 4.03 -18.67 -6.89
C ALA A 14 3.69 -18.86 -5.39
N HIS A 15 4.54 -18.30 -4.53
CA HIS A 15 4.27 -18.19 -3.11
C HIS A 15 3.12 -17.20 -2.87
N TYR A 16 2.20 -17.55 -1.98
CA TYR A 16 1.19 -16.61 -1.51
C TYR A 16 1.85 -15.57 -0.60
N GLY A 17 1.31 -14.35 -0.61
CA GLY A 17 1.81 -13.31 0.26
C GLY A 17 0.81 -12.19 0.50
N LYS A 18 0.93 -11.56 1.66
CA LYS A 18 0.24 -10.31 1.99
C LYS A 18 1.28 -9.26 2.33
N ARG A 19 1.08 -8.05 1.81
CA ARG A 19 1.86 -6.87 2.12
C ARG A 19 0.94 -5.75 2.61
N LYS A 20 1.45 -4.97 3.55
CA LYS A 20 0.93 -3.67 3.98
C LYS A 20 2.13 -2.75 4.16
N SER A 21 1.92 -1.44 4.28
CA SER A 21 3.03 -0.50 4.46
C SER A 21 2.65 0.69 5.32
N ASP A 22 3.64 1.23 6.01
CA ASP A 22 3.56 2.52 6.69
C ASP A 22 4.83 3.34 6.46
N TYR A 23 4.73 4.64 6.75
CA TYR A 23 5.88 5.51 6.92
C TYR A 23 5.98 5.97 8.37
N VAL A 24 7.21 6.04 8.88
CA VAL A 24 7.51 6.54 10.22
C VAL A 24 8.13 7.93 10.12
N GLN A 25 7.57 8.87 10.88
CA GLN A 25 7.96 10.29 10.86
C GLN A 25 8.66 10.73 12.16
N LYS A 26 8.47 9.98 13.24
CA LYS A 26 9.11 10.21 14.54
C LYS A 26 9.71 8.90 15.03
N ALA A 27 10.84 8.97 15.72
CA ALA A 27 11.48 7.77 16.26
C ALA A 27 10.52 7.02 17.20
N ILE A 28 10.43 5.71 17.02
CA ILE A 28 9.70 4.82 17.92
C ILE A 28 10.57 4.66 19.18
N SER A 29 9.99 4.88 20.36
CA SER A 29 10.72 4.74 21.63
C SER A 29 11.16 3.30 21.87
N ARG A 30 12.19 3.11 22.70
CA ARG A 30 12.64 1.77 23.10
C ARG A 30 11.51 0.94 23.70
N ASP A 31 10.77 1.51 24.65
CA ASP A 31 9.65 0.82 25.32
C ASP A 31 8.58 0.39 24.31
N ALA A 32 8.27 1.25 23.32
CA ALA A 32 7.35 0.92 22.24
C ALA A 32 7.89 -0.21 21.35
N LEU A 33 9.19 -0.21 21.03
CA LEU A 33 9.82 -1.32 20.29
C LEU A 33 9.71 -2.64 21.06
N GLU A 34 9.88 -2.64 22.39
CA GLU A 34 9.72 -3.85 23.20
C GLU A 34 8.28 -4.39 23.14
N LEU A 35 7.27 -3.52 23.13
CA LEU A 35 5.87 -3.91 22.95
C LEU A 35 5.61 -4.46 21.53
N ILE A 36 6.19 -3.84 20.51
CA ILE A 36 6.09 -4.29 19.12
C ILE A 36 6.69 -5.68 18.95
N TRP A 37 7.85 -5.96 19.55
CA TRP A 37 8.47 -7.29 19.50
C TRP A 37 7.64 -8.35 20.19
N LYS A 38 7.10 -8.06 21.38
CA LYS A 38 6.16 -8.96 22.06
C LYS A 38 4.96 -9.28 21.17
N LYS A 39 4.39 -8.26 20.49
CA LYS A 39 3.26 -8.47 19.58
C LYS A 39 3.62 -9.33 18.36
N MET A 40 4.82 -9.15 17.80
CA MET A 40 5.27 -9.99 16.68
C MET A 40 5.48 -11.44 17.08
N ILE A 41 6.09 -11.70 18.24
CA ILE A 41 6.28 -13.05 18.78
C ILE A 41 4.92 -13.73 19.00
N GLU A 42 3.93 -13.00 19.55
CA GLU A 42 2.55 -13.48 19.73
C GLU A 42 1.88 -13.86 18.40
N LEU A 43 2.06 -13.04 17.36
CA LEU A 43 1.42 -13.28 16.04
C LEU A 43 2.12 -14.36 15.21
N GLY A 44 3.42 -14.56 15.40
CA GLY A 44 4.18 -15.62 14.73
C GLY A 44 4.83 -15.16 13.42
N LYS A 45 4.18 -15.39 12.27
CA LYS A 45 4.89 -15.39 10.97
C LYS A 45 5.07 -14.01 10.33
N VAL A 46 4.19 -13.06 10.63
CA VAL A 46 4.26 -11.71 10.06
C VAL A 46 5.52 -10.99 10.54
N GLY A 47 6.26 -10.42 9.59
CA GLY A 47 7.52 -9.71 9.83
C GLY A 47 7.50 -8.27 9.34
N PHE A 48 8.53 -7.53 9.74
CA PHE A 48 8.84 -6.21 9.21
C PHE A 48 10.01 -6.23 8.25
N VAL A 49 9.97 -5.33 7.27
CA VAL A 49 11.15 -4.87 6.52
C VAL A 49 11.23 -3.35 6.66
N PHE A 50 12.28 -2.87 7.31
CA PHE A 50 12.55 -1.44 7.49
C PHE A 50 13.45 -0.95 6.36
N ASN A 51 13.08 0.16 5.72
CA ASN A 51 13.85 0.76 4.64
C ASN A 51 14.13 2.22 5.00
N PRO A 52 15.39 2.61 5.27
CA PRO A 52 15.73 3.97 5.68
C PRO A 52 15.44 4.96 4.55
N TYR A 53 14.93 6.14 4.93
CA TYR A 53 14.75 7.30 4.07
C TYR A 53 15.73 8.40 4.52
N GLY A 54 15.67 9.57 3.89
CA GLY A 54 16.69 10.61 4.03
C GLY A 54 17.56 10.70 2.77
N GLY A 55 18.73 11.32 2.90
CA GLY A 55 19.64 11.58 1.78
C GLY A 55 18.91 12.18 0.58
N LYS A 56 19.17 11.66 -0.62
CA LYS A 56 18.59 12.19 -1.86
C LYS A 56 17.06 12.13 -1.90
N VAL A 57 16.43 11.20 -1.19
CA VAL A 57 14.96 11.09 -1.16
C VAL A 57 14.34 12.29 -0.43
N ALA A 58 15.01 12.83 0.59
CA ALA A 58 14.53 13.98 1.35
C ALA A 58 14.77 15.33 0.64
N GLU A 59 15.73 15.39 -0.28
CA GLU A 59 16.01 16.60 -1.08
C GLU A 59 14.96 16.85 -2.18
N ILE A 60 14.25 15.81 -2.61
CA ILE A 60 13.26 15.92 -3.69
C ILE A 60 11.95 16.47 -3.12
N PRO A 61 11.35 17.54 -3.69
CA PRO A 61 10.05 18.03 -3.27
C PRO A 61 8.95 16.97 -3.32
N ALA A 62 8.01 17.02 -2.38
CA ALA A 62 6.92 16.04 -2.27
C ALA A 62 5.99 16.01 -3.50
N ASP A 63 5.93 17.08 -4.28
CA ASP A 63 5.10 17.24 -5.47
C ASP A 63 5.89 17.15 -6.80
N ALA A 64 7.21 16.93 -6.73
CA ALA A 64 8.05 16.79 -7.92
C ALA A 64 7.66 15.57 -8.78
N THR A 65 7.15 14.52 -8.15
CA THR A 65 6.55 13.34 -8.83
C THR A 65 5.31 12.90 -8.06
N PRO A 66 4.50 11.96 -8.60
CA PRO A 66 3.33 11.44 -7.89
C PRO A 66 3.62 10.89 -6.48
N PHE A 67 4.82 10.35 -6.27
CA PHE A 67 5.25 9.77 -4.98
C PHE A 67 5.58 10.89 -3.96
N PRO A 68 4.81 11.03 -2.87
CA PRO A 68 4.91 12.19 -1.97
C PRO A 68 5.80 11.96 -0.74
N HIS A 69 6.20 10.71 -0.46
CA HIS A 69 6.74 10.32 0.84
C HIS A 69 8.25 10.60 0.96
N ARG A 70 8.63 11.89 0.99
CA ARG A 70 10.04 12.33 0.91
C ARG A 70 10.74 12.46 2.27
N GLY A 71 10.14 13.22 3.19
CA GLY A 71 10.72 13.56 4.50
C GLY A 71 10.43 12.58 5.64
N ASN A 72 10.26 11.28 5.36
CA ASN A 72 10.05 10.27 6.40
C ASN A 72 11.40 9.73 6.91
N LEU A 73 11.42 9.17 8.12
CA LEU A 73 12.62 8.49 8.65
C LEU A 73 12.86 7.16 7.94
N PHE A 74 11.80 6.38 7.77
CA PHE A 74 11.84 5.10 7.06
C PHE A 74 10.44 4.64 6.64
N LYS A 75 10.40 3.70 5.70
CA LYS A 75 9.20 2.93 5.33
C LYS A 75 9.24 1.56 6.00
N ILE A 76 8.10 1.12 6.51
CA ILE A 76 7.88 -0.24 7.00
C ILE A 76 7.09 -1.02 5.94
N GLN A 77 7.54 -2.22 5.62
CA GLN A 77 6.71 -3.24 4.96
C GLN A 77 6.32 -4.30 5.99
N TYR A 78 5.02 -4.58 6.10
CA TYR A 78 4.50 -5.74 6.81
C TYR A 78 4.46 -6.89 5.81
N SER A 79 5.10 -8.00 6.13
CA SER A 79 5.32 -9.08 5.18
C SER A 79 5.01 -10.43 5.80
N VAL A 80 4.17 -11.21 5.12
CA VAL A 80 3.96 -12.62 5.40
C VAL A 80 3.84 -13.37 4.08
N ASN A 81 4.53 -14.50 3.96
CA ASN A 81 4.50 -15.39 2.81
C ASN A 81 4.13 -16.80 3.25
N TRP A 82 3.46 -17.57 2.40
CA TRP A 82 3.14 -18.96 2.67
C TRP A 82 2.95 -19.76 1.38
N ASN A 83 3.01 -21.09 1.49
CA ASN A 83 2.93 -22.00 0.34
C ASN A 83 1.66 -22.84 0.36
N ASP A 84 1.20 -23.21 1.56
CA ASP A 84 0.01 -24.02 1.75
C ASP A 84 -1.25 -23.22 1.37
N PRO A 85 -2.02 -23.64 0.35
CA PRO A 85 -3.22 -22.94 -0.09
C PRO A 85 -4.41 -23.08 0.87
N SER A 86 -4.25 -23.76 2.02
CA SER A 86 -5.29 -23.93 3.03
C SER A 86 -6.01 -22.61 3.35
N PRO A 87 -7.35 -22.55 3.20
CA PRO A 87 -8.13 -21.36 3.52
C PRO A 87 -7.95 -20.90 4.97
N THR A 88 -7.84 -21.85 5.91
CA THR A 88 -7.63 -21.57 7.34
C THR A 88 -6.27 -20.92 7.59
N LEU A 89 -5.20 -21.44 6.97
CA LEU A 89 -3.87 -20.84 7.09
C LEU A 89 -3.80 -19.47 6.42
N THR A 90 -4.42 -19.34 5.24
CA THR A 90 -4.54 -18.06 4.53
C THR A 90 -5.22 -17.02 5.41
N LEU A 91 -6.38 -17.35 6.00
CA LEU A 91 -7.10 -16.46 6.90
C LEU A 91 -6.25 -16.07 8.12
N ASN A 92 -5.54 -17.04 8.72
CA ASN A 92 -4.64 -16.78 9.84
C ASN A 92 -3.54 -15.77 9.47
N TYR A 93 -2.81 -15.98 8.36
CA TYR A 93 -1.74 -15.06 7.94
C TYR A 93 -2.26 -13.68 7.54
N LEU A 94 -3.43 -13.59 6.91
CA LEU A 94 -4.08 -12.31 6.63
C LEU A 94 -4.43 -11.57 7.94
N ASN A 95 -4.95 -12.29 8.94
CA ASN A 95 -5.28 -11.74 10.24
C ASN A 95 -4.03 -11.30 11.02
N GLN A 96 -2.93 -12.04 10.94
CA GLN A 96 -1.64 -11.61 11.53
C GLN A 96 -1.18 -10.27 10.93
N ALA A 97 -1.19 -10.15 9.59
CA ALA A 97 -0.82 -8.91 8.93
C ALA A 97 -1.74 -7.74 9.31
N LYS A 98 -3.05 -7.98 9.40
CA LYS A 98 -4.03 -6.97 9.85
C LYS A 98 -3.80 -6.58 11.31
N SER A 99 -3.60 -7.55 12.20
CA SER A 99 -3.39 -7.32 13.64
C SER A 99 -2.13 -6.51 13.91
N LEU A 100 -1.00 -6.88 13.30
CA LEU A 100 0.24 -6.12 13.44
C LEU A 100 0.11 -4.70 12.86
N TYR A 101 -0.55 -4.56 11.71
CA TYR A 101 -0.81 -3.25 11.11
C TYR A 101 -1.68 -2.38 12.03
N SER A 102 -2.78 -2.89 12.58
CA SER A 102 -3.59 -2.14 13.54
C SER A 102 -2.79 -1.76 14.79
N PHE A 103 -1.99 -2.69 15.34
CA PHE A 103 -1.15 -2.42 16.50
C PHE A 103 -0.14 -1.29 16.28
N MET A 104 0.33 -1.12 15.05
CA MET A 104 1.32 -0.10 14.70
C MET A 104 0.75 1.32 14.51
N GLU A 105 -0.57 1.49 14.51
CA GLU A 105 -1.25 2.78 14.28
C GLU A 105 -0.68 3.97 15.08
N PRO A 106 -0.40 3.89 16.39
CA PRO A 106 0.09 5.04 17.15
C PRO A 106 1.55 5.42 16.85
N TYR A 107 2.31 4.56 16.14
CA TYR A 107 3.76 4.72 15.93
C TYR A 107 4.14 5.20 14.53
N VAL A 108 3.16 5.37 13.63
CA VAL A 108 3.37 5.65 12.21
C VAL A 108 2.72 6.97 11.81
N SER A 109 2.87 7.36 10.55
CA SER A 109 2.20 8.56 10.00
C SER A 109 0.70 8.54 10.27
N LYS A 110 0.11 9.72 10.48
CA LYS A 110 -1.32 9.90 10.70
C LYS A 110 -1.83 11.12 9.94
N ASN A 111 -3.12 11.13 9.63
CA ASN A 111 -3.82 12.21 8.94
C ASN A 111 -3.19 12.65 7.59
N PRO A 112 -3.12 11.75 6.59
CA PRO A 112 -3.57 10.36 6.60
C PRO A 112 -2.48 9.38 7.08
N ARG A 113 -2.87 8.17 7.47
CA ARG A 113 -1.93 7.05 7.62
C ARG A 113 -1.45 6.61 6.24
N THR A 114 -0.22 6.97 5.89
CA THR A 114 0.29 6.88 4.51
C THR A 114 0.81 5.49 4.14
N ALA A 115 0.66 5.12 2.86
CA ALA A 115 1.00 3.81 2.34
C ALA A 115 1.72 3.92 0.98
N TYR A 116 2.38 2.85 0.55
CA TYR A 116 3.12 2.80 -0.72
C TYR A 116 2.34 2.07 -1.79
N ILE A 117 2.03 2.75 -2.90
CA ILE A 117 1.20 2.20 -3.99
C ILE A 117 1.71 0.88 -4.56
N ASN A 118 3.03 0.66 -4.63
CA ASN A 118 3.57 -0.59 -5.17
C ASN A 118 3.43 -1.79 -4.21
N TYR A 119 2.97 -1.57 -2.98
CA TYR A 119 2.49 -2.61 -2.07
C TYR A 119 0.96 -2.52 -1.97
N ARG A 120 0.28 -2.72 -3.10
CA ARG A 120 -1.18 -2.60 -3.25
C ARG A 120 -1.92 -3.29 -2.10
N ASP A 121 -2.76 -2.53 -1.42
CA ASP A 121 -3.54 -3.00 -0.29
C ASP A 121 -5.01 -2.62 -0.42
N LEU A 122 -5.84 -3.57 -0.84
CA LEU A 122 -7.28 -3.37 -1.01
C LEU A 122 -8.01 -3.18 0.34
N ASP A 123 -7.39 -3.53 1.47
CA ASP A 123 -7.97 -3.26 2.80
C ASP A 123 -8.08 -1.75 3.10
N ILE A 124 -7.36 -0.91 2.35
CA ILE A 124 -7.45 0.55 2.49
C ILE A 124 -8.79 1.09 1.96
N GLY A 125 -9.35 0.43 0.95
CA GLY A 125 -10.52 0.88 0.21
C GLY A 125 -10.39 0.60 -1.27
N ILE A 126 -11.52 0.45 -1.95
CA ILE A 126 -11.63 0.20 -3.39
C ILE A 126 -12.62 1.20 -4.00
N ASN A 127 -12.59 1.30 -5.32
CA ASN A 127 -13.45 2.16 -6.11
C ASN A 127 -14.44 1.30 -6.92
N SER A 128 -15.73 1.60 -6.79
CA SER A 128 -16.82 1.00 -7.55
C SER A 128 -17.00 1.62 -8.94
N PHE A 129 -16.38 2.78 -9.17
CA PHE A 129 -16.51 3.63 -10.35
C PHE A 129 -17.94 4.10 -10.63
N GLY A 130 -18.79 4.16 -9.59
CA GLY A 130 -20.11 4.76 -9.65
C GLY A 130 -20.09 6.28 -9.43
N LYS A 131 -21.24 6.83 -9.00
CA LYS A 131 -21.42 8.28 -8.75
C LYS A 131 -20.42 8.85 -7.73
N ASN A 132 -19.96 8.03 -6.78
CA ASN A 132 -19.05 8.43 -5.71
C ASN A 132 -17.57 8.09 -6.01
N SER A 133 -17.24 7.79 -7.27
CA SER A 133 -15.90 7.34 -7.68
C SER A 133 -14.76 8.24 -7.18
N TYR A 134 -14.92 9.56 -7.20
CA TYR A 134 -13.90 10.46 -6.68
C TYR A 134 -13.69 10.30 -5.16
N GLU A 135 -14.77 10.27 -4.38
CA GLU A 135 -14.70 10.17 -2.92
C GLU A 135 -14.18 8.80 -2.47
N GLU A 136 -14.64 7.71 -3.10
CA GLU A 136 -14.10 6.36 -2.88
C GLU A 136 -12.61 6.31 -3.23
N GLY A 137 -12.23 6.93 -4.37
CA GLY A 137 -10.86 7.03 -4.83
C GLY A 137 -9.96 7.81 -3.87
N LYS A 138 -10.49 8.87 -3.27
CA LYS A 138 -9.77 9.74 -2.34
C LYS A 138 -9.35 9.02 -1.06
N VAL A 139 -10.11 8.00 -0.61
CA VAL A 139 -9.78 7.20 0.59
C VAL A 139 -8.40 6.57 0.49
N TYR A 140 -8.12 5.84 -0.61
CA TYR A 140 -6.78 5.26 -0.84
C TYR A 140 -5.82 6.27 -1.48
N GLY A 141 -6.34 7.18 -2.32
CA GLY A 141 -5.56 8.19 -3.03
C GLY A 141 -4.80 9.11 -2.09
N ALA A 142 -5.45 9.59 -1.03
CA ALA A 142 -4.80 10.40 0.00
C ALA A 142 -3.67 9.65 0.72
N LYS A 143 -3.80 8.34 0.94
CA LYS A 143 -2.77 7.53 1.61
C LYS A 143 -1.56 7.27 0.71
N TYR A 144 -1.78 7.05 -0.59
CA TYR A 144 -0.73 6.73 -1.56
C TYR A 144 -0.04 7.96 -2.15
N PHE A 145 -0.78 9.08 -2.30
CA PHE A 145 -0.33 10.24 -3.07
C PHE A 145 -0.43 11.57 -2.31
N ASN A 146 -0.94 11.57 -1.07
CA ASN A 146 -1.17 12.80 -0.29
C ASN A 146 -1.89 13.86 -1.16
N LYS A 147 -1.39 15.10 -1.16
CA LYS A 147 -1.92 16.23 -1.93
C LYS A 147 -1.76 16.07 -3.45
N ASN A 148 -0.93 15.12 -3.92
CA ASN A 148 -0.72 14.91 -5.36
C ASN A 148 -1.90 14.17 -6.00
N PHE A 149 -2.81 13.57 -5.22
CA PHE A 149 -3.96 12.83 -5.74
C PHE A 149 -4.82 13.68 -6.69
N ASP A 150 -5.14 14.91 -6.33
CA ASP A 150 -6.02 15.78 -7.13
C ASP A 150 -5.38 16.12 -8.49
N ARG A 151 -4.07 16.32 -8.52
CA ARG A 151 -3.31 16.52 -9.78
C ARG A 151 -3.39 15.26 -10.65
N LEU A 152 -3.26 14.07 -10.05
CA LEU A 152 -3.39 12.80 -10.77
C LEU A 152 -4.79 12.61 -11.35
N VAL A 153 -5.84 12.92 -10.59
CA VAL A 153 -7.24 12.86 -11.06
C VAL A 153 -7.46 13.78 -12.26
N LYS A 154 -6.94 15.01 -12.22
CA LYS A 154 -7.01 15.94 -13.37
C LYS A 154 -6.30 15.37 -14.60
N THR A 155 -5.08 14.84 -14.43
CA THR A 155 -4.34 14.21 -15.53
C THR A 155 -5.09 13.01 -16.09
N LYS A 156 -5.58 12.10 -15.22
CA LYS A 156 -6.35 10.92 -15.61
C LYS A 156 -7.59 11.29 -16.41
N THR A 157 -8.33 12.31 -15.97
CA THR A 157 -9.54 12.81 -16.65
C THR A 157 -9.22 13.32 -18.06
N ALA A 158 -8.08 13.99 -18.25
CA ALA A 158 -7.69 14.52 -19.55
C ALA A 158 -7.20 13.43 -20.52
N VAL A 159 -6.44 12.44 -20.04
CA VAL A 159 -5.78 11.44 -20.91
C VAL A 159 -6.61 10.18 -21.12
N ASP A 160 -7.54 9.85 -20.22
CA ASP A 160 -8.43 8.70 -20.30
C ASP A 160 -9.83 9.06 -19.77
N PRO A 161 -10.56 9.97 -20.44
CA PRO A 161 -11.88 10.45 -19.99
C PRO A 161 -12.93 9.34 -19.91
N GLY A 162 -12.80 8.29 -20.73
CA GLY A 162 -13.67 7.11 -20.69
C GLY A 162 -13.36 6.14 -19.53
N ASN A 163 -12.32 6.42 -18.75
CA ASN A 163 -11.83 5.57 -17.66
C ASN A 163 -11.62 4.11 -18.10
N PHE A 164 -11.05 3.92 -19.30
CA PHE A 164 -10.80 2.61 -19.88
C PHE A 164 -9.76 1.84 -19.06
N PHE A 165 -8.65 2.49 -18.71
CA PHE A 165 -7.58 1.90 -17.91
C PHE A 165 -7.91 2.01 -16.41
N ARG A 166 -8.64 1.02 -15.88
CA ARG A 166 -9.04 1.00 -14.47
C ARG A 166 -8.83 -0.34 -13.77
N ASN A 167 -8.72 -0.28 -12.45
CA ASN A 167 -8.76 -1.41 -11.52
C ASN A 167 -9.33 -0.91 -10.18
N GLU A 168 -9.45 -1.77 -9.17
CA GLU A 168 -10.10 -1.48 -7.88
C GLU A 168 -9.53 -0.25 -7.14
N GLN A 169 -8.30 0.19 -7.43
CA GLN A 169 -7.67 1.37 -6.83
C GLN A 169 -7.03 2.30 -7.87
N SER A 170 -7.48 2.27 -9.13
CA SER A 170 -6.98 3.20 -10.14
C SER A 170 -7.50 4.61 -9.88
N ILE A 171 -6.68 5.62 -10.16
CA ILE A 171 -7.08 7.04 -10.07
C ILE A 171 -8.42 7.24 -10.80
N PRO A 172 -9.46 7.79 -10.14
CA PRO A 172 -10.74 8.04 -10.79
C PRO A 172 -10.65 9.21 -11.77
N VAL A 173 -11.60 9.26 -12.70
CA VAL A 173 -11.87 10.46 -13.51
C VAL A 173 -12.87 11.35 -12.77
N LEU A 174 -12.81 12.66 -13.01
CA LEU A 174 -13.92 13.54 -12.65
C LEU A 174 -15.04 13.28 -13.64
N LEU A 175 -16.24 13.00 -13.14
CA LEU A 175 -17.43 12.99 -13.98
C LEU A 175 -17.63 14.43 -14.47
N GLY A 176 -17.47 14.65 -15.77
CA GLY A 176 -17.97 15.86 -16.40
C GLY A 176 -19.47 15.95 -16.15
N LYS A 177 -19.99 17.17 -15.92
CA LYS A 177 -21.42 17.40 -16.14
C LYS A 177 -21.64 17.14 -17.63
N VAL A 178 -22.16 15.96 -17.97
CA VAL A 178 -22.71 15.70 -19.30
C VAL A 178 -23.97 16.54 -19.44
#